data_AF-A0A6C0LUZ3-F1
#
_entry.id   AF-A0A6C0LUZ3-F1
#
_cell.length_a   1.000
_cell.length_b   1.000
_cell.length_c   1.000
_cell.angle_alpha   90.00
_cell.angle_beta   90.00
_cell.angle_gamma   90.00
#
_symmetry.space_group_name_H-M   'P 1'
#
loop_
_entity.id
_entity.type
_entity.pdbx_description
1 polymer ?
#
loop_
_entity_poly.entity_id
_entity_poly.type
_entity_poly.pdbx_seq_one_letter_code
_entity_poly.pdbx_strand_id
1 'polypeptide(L)'
;MQFVKDNRMTIIATTLFFISSYNAVIYYYNKEQKPFKIAYDPLEEYISNRNKRYDILIANSEQKKVPNQEIEIKINKSNILFESTPLGNIIMSYDQEKNEFEYYANRSFPYRILEIVAKKYVTTFGCTHIYKYMETSVTSTQAKQPQHKAYAKLKPVQTIKVVKQMNVYRMKGQIGDSDFIQPQTIKRETNTISYSDFKKGK
;
A
#
# COMPACT_ATOMS: atom_id res chain seq x y z
N MET A 1 -51.57 -29.35 -47.10
CA MET A 1 -50.98 -28.31 -46.22
C MET A 1 -50.28 -28.90 -44.97
N GLN A 2 -50.60 -30.13 -44.52
CA GLN A 2 -49.90 -30.84 -43.43
C GLN A 2 -48.40 -31.06 -43.68
N PHE A 3 -48.01 -31.56 -44.87
CA PHE A 3 -46.63 -31.99 -45.18
C PHE A 3 -45.56 -30.90 -44.98
N VAL A 4 -45.90 -29.62 -45.20
CA VAL A 4 -44.99 -28.48 -45.01
C VAL A 4 -44.86 -28.12 -43.52
N LYS A 5 -45.88 -28.36 -42.69
CA LYS A 5 -45.83 -28.12 -41.24
C LYS A 5 -44.96 -29.17 -40.55
N ASP A 6 -45.02 -30.42 -40.97
CA ASP A 6 -44.24 -31.53 -40.38
C ASP A 6 -42.73 -31.33 -40.60
N ASN A 7 -42.33 -30.82 -41.77
CA ASN A 7 -40.94 -30.42 -42.04
C ASN A 7 -40.49 -29.21 -41.21
N ARG A 8 -41.38 -28.26 -40.92
CA ARG A 8 -41.04 -27.11 -40.05
C ARG A 8 -40.85 -27.53 -38.60
N MET A 9 -41.70 -28.43 -38.10
CA MET A 9 -41.59 -28.94 -36.73
C MET A 9 -40.33 -29.77 -36.51
N THR A 10 -39.93 -30.57 -37.50
CA THR A 10 -38.66 -31.33 -37.46
C THR A 10 -37.42 -30.44 -37.54
N ILE A 11 -37.45 -29.36 -38.33
CA ILE A 11 -36.37 -28.36 -38.35
C ILE A 11 -36.25 -27.61 -37.00
N ILE A 12 -37.38 -27.24 -36.40
CA ILE A 12 -37.38 -26.58 -35.08
C ILE A 12 -36.86 -27.54 -34.00
N ALA A 13 -37.29 -28.81 -34.00
CA ALA A 13 -36.82 -29.79 -33.03
C ALA A 13 -35.31 -30.06 -33.14
N THR A 14 -34.77 -30.16 -34.36
CA THR A 14 -33.33 -30.39 -34.57
C THR A 14 -32.50 -29.18 -34.15
N THR A 15 -32.91 -27.96 -34.50
CA THR A 15 -32.23 -26.73 -34.06
C THR A 15 -32.20 -26.57 -32.54
N LEU A 16 -33.31 -26.86 -31.84
CA LEU A 16 -33.35 -26.83 -30.37
C LEU A 16 -32.43 -27.87 -29.74
N PHE A 17 -32.31 -29.06 -30.35
CA PHE A 17 -31.39 -30.10 -29.90
C PHE A 17 -29.92 -29.67 -30.02
N PHE A 18 -29.55 -29.04 -31.13
CA PHE A 18 -28.21 -28.49 -31.33
C PHE A 18 -27.89 -27.32 -30.38
N ILE A 19 -28.87 -26.46 -30.07
CA ILE A 19 -28.67 -25.37 -29.10
C ILE A 19 -28.47 -25.93 -27.70
N SER A 20 -29.25 -26.95 -27.31
CA SER A 20 -29.10 -27.61 -26.00
C SER A 20 -27.74 -28.29 -25.86
N SER A 21 -27.29 -29.02 -26.88
CA SER A 21 -25.98 -29.68 -26.86
C SER A 21 -24.83 -28.68 -26.88
N TYR A 22 -24.94 -27.59 -27.64
CA TYR A 22 -23.95 -26.50 -27.64
C TYR A 22 -23.83 -25.84 -26.26
N ASN A 23 -24.96 -25.53 -25.61
CA ASN A 23 -24.98 -24.98 -24.25
C ASN A 23 -24.38 -25.96 -23.23
N ALA A 24 -24.62 -27.26 -23.37
CA ALA A 24 -24.00 -28.28 -22.53
C ALA A 24 -22.48 -28.32 -22.73
N VAL A 25 -21.99 -28.29 -23.98
CA VAL A 25 -20.56 -28.24 -24.29
C VAL A 25 -19.92 -27.00 -23.69
N ILE A 26 -20.53 -25.82 -23.84
CA ILE A 26 -20.05 -24.57 -23.19
C ILE A 26 -20.00 -24.72 -21.67
N TYR A 27 -21.04 -25.31 -21.06
CA TYR A 27 -21.07 -25.54 -19.62
C TYR A 27 -19.92 -26.43 -19.14
N TYR A 28 -19.63 -27.53 -19.85
CA TYR A 28 -18.50 -28.41 -19.53
C TYR A 28 -17.14 -27.72 -19.76
N TYR A 29 -16.96 -26.97 -20.84
CA TYR A 29 -15.73 -26.20 -21.09
C TYR A 29 -15.48 -25.13 -20.02
N ASN A 30 -16.53 -24.46 -19.56
CA ASN A 30 -16.41 -23.43 -18.51
C ASN A 30 -16.18 -24.01 -17.11
N LYS A 31 -16.53 -25.28 -16.87
CA LYS A 31 -16.36 -25.96 -15.57
C LYS A 31 -14.90 -26.34 -15.28
N GLU A 32 -14.08 -26.54 -16.31
CA GLU A 32 -12.70 -27.03 -16.16
C GLU A 32 -11.64 -25.93 -16.02
N GLN A 33 -12.01 -24.67 -16.21
CA GLN A 33 -11.14 -23.54 -15.88
C GLN A 33 -11.16 -23.28 -14.36
N LYS A 34 -10.62 -24.23 -13.56
CA LYS A 34 -10.16 -23.86 -12.22
C LYS A 34 -9.07 -22.80 -12.44
N PRO A 35 -9.16 -21.60 -11.85
CA PRO A 35 -8.14 -20.59 -12.05
C PRO A 35 -6.79 -21.21 -11.71
N PHE A 36 -5.86 -21.15 -12.67
CA PHE A 36 -4.50 -21.61 -12.47
C PHE A 36 -3.96 -20.99 -11.18
N LYS A 37 -3.72 -21.81 -10.16
CA LYS A 37 -3.19 -21.33 -8.88
C LYS A 37 -1.73 -20.96 -9.12
N ILE A 38 -1.50 -19.70 -9.43
CA ILE A 38 -0.17 -19.10 -9.52
C ILE A 38 0.59 -19.45 -8.24
N ALA A 39 1.85 -19.88 -8.36
CA ALA A 39 2.72 -20.12 -7.21
C ALA A 39 2.73 -18.85 -6.34
N TYR A 40 2.26 -19.01 -5.10
CA TYR A 40 1.93 -17.91 -4.22
C TYR A 40 3.18 -17.26 -3.65
N ASP A 41 3.37 -15.95 -3.91
CA ASP A 41 4.36 -15.13 -3.21
C ASP A 41 3.71 -14.46 -2.00
N PRO A 42 4.11 -14.81 -0.76
CA PRO A 42 3.60 -14.18 0.46
C PRO A 42 3.73 -12.65 0.46
N LEU A 43 4.73 -12.11 -0.24
CA LEU A 43 4.94 -10.67 -0.34
C LEU A 43 3.86 -9.99 -1.16
N GLU A 44 3.49 -10.58 -2.29
CA GLU A 44 2.49 -10.01 -3.19
C GLU A 44 1.08 -10.07 -2.59
N GLU A 45 0.73 -11.14 -1.86
CA GLU A 45 -0.57 -11.17 -1.15
C GLU A 45 -0.64 -10.10 -0.07
N TYR A 46 0.44 -9.95 0.71
CA TYR A 46 0.51 -8.93 1.74
C TYR A 46 0.28 -7.53 1.15
N ILE A 47 0.95 -7.22 0.03
CA ILE A 47 0.81 -5.94 -0.67
C ILE A 47 -0.61 -5.77 -1.21
N SER A 48 -1.16 -6.79 -1.89
CA SER A 48 -2.50 -6.77 -2.48
C SER A 48 -3.58 -6.57 -1.42
N ASN A 49 -3.54 -7.35 -0.34
CA ASN A 49 -4.49 -7.26 0.76
C ASN A 49 -4.45 -5.89 1.44
N ARG A 50 -3.26 -5.34 1.64
CA ARG A 50 -3.08 -4.01 2.25
C ARG A 50 -3.58 -2.89 1.36
N ASN A 51 -3.29 -2.93 0.06
CA ASN A 51 -3.81 -1.96 -0.90
C ASN A 51 -5.34 -1.99 -0.95
N LYS A 52 -5.94 -3.17 -1.11
CA LYS A 52 -7.39 -3.33 -1.12
C LYS A 52 -8.06 -2.72 0.12
N ARG A 53 -7.49 -2.96 1.31
CA ARG A 53 -7.99 -2.38 2.56
C ARG A 53 -7.89 -0.86 2.56
N TYR A 54 -6.76 -0.31 2.11
CA TYR A 54 -6.56 1.13 2.02
C TYR A 54 -7.57 1.79 1.07
N ASP A 55 -7.75 1.23 -0.12
CA ASP A 55 -8.65 1.79 -1.14
C ASP A 55 -10.11 1.83 -0.64
N ILE A 56 -10.56 0.77 0.04
CA ILE A 56 -11.89 0.72 0.67
C ILE A 56 -12.04 1.80 1.75
N LEU A 57 -11.02 2.01 2.58
CA LEU A 57 -11.06 3.02 3.65
C LEU A 57 -11.14 4.44 3.07
N ILE A 58 -10.36 4.73 2.03
CA ILE A 58 -10.38 6.03 1.36
C ILE A 58 -11.75 6.28 0.71
N ALA A 59 -12.28 5.32 -0.05
CA ALA A 59 -13.61 5.45 -0.68
C ALA A 59 -14.72 5.71 0.36
N ASN A 60 -14.68 5.01 1.50
CA ASN A 60 -15.63 5.23 2.59
C ASN A 60 -15.45 6.60 3.27
N SER A 61 -14.21 7.11 3.33
CA SER A 61 -13.93 8.44 3.91
C SER A 61 -14.46 9.57 3.03
N GLU A 62 -14.37 9.43 1.71
CA GLU A 62 -14.88 10.41 0.75
C GLU A 62 -16.40 10.53 0.81
N GLN A 63 -17.11 9.42 0.96
CA GLN A 63 -18.57 9.39 1.11
C GLN A 63 -19.05 10.05 2.42
N LYS A 64 -18.20 10.11 3.46
CA LYS A 64 -18.53 10.65 4.79
C LYS A 64 -18.15 12.11 4.98
N LYS A 65 -17.51 12.78 3.99
CA LYS A 65 -17.10 14.18 4.12
C LYS A 65 -18.34 15.08 4.27
N VAL A 66 -18.62 15.50 5.50
CA VAL A 66 -19.59 16.56 5.81
C VAL A 66 -18.94 17.92 5.50
N PRO A 67 -19.59 18.85 4.79
CA PRO A 67 -18.92 20.02 4.17
C PRO A 67 -18.19 21.01 5.10
N ASN A 68 -18.38 20.98 6.42
CA ASN A 68 -17.97 22.07 7.32
C ASN A 68 -17.21 21.64 8.59
N GLN A 69 -16.52 20.49 8.59
CA GLN A 69 -15.67 20.09 9.71
C GLN A 69 -14.22 19.90 9.27
N GLU A 70 -13.43 20.97 9.36
CA GLU A 70 -11.97 20.88 9.37
C GLU A 70 -11.54 20.23 10.68
N ILE A 71 -11.45 18.89 10.68
CA ILE A 71 -10.82 18.17 11.78
C ILE A 71 -9.32 18.36 11.60
N GLU A 72 -8.70 19.22 12.39
CA GLU A 72 -7.25 19.31 12.51
C GLU A 72 -6.71 18.01 13.11
N ILE A 73 -6.33 17.07 12.25
CA ILE A 73 -5.73 15.81 12.68
C ILE A 73 -4.26 16.09 13.00
N LYS A 74 -4.01 16.43 14.26
CA LYS A 74 -2.66 16.69 14.77
C LYS A 74 -1.87 15.38 14.85
N ILE A 75 -0.80 15.28 14.05
CA ILE A 75 0.14 14.16 14.14
C ILE A 75 0.97 14.34 15.41
N ASN A 76 0.99 13.34 16.27
CA ASN A 76 1.77 13.35 17.49
C ASN A 76 3.10 12.59 17.27
N LYS A 77 4.19 13.03 17.90
CA LYS A 77 5.47 12.31 17.91
C LYS A 77 5.35 10.92 18.57
N SER A 78 4.31 10.70 19.38
CA SER A 78 3.97 9.38 19.94
C SER A 78 3.32 8.42 18.94
N ASN A 79 2.95 8.88 17.74
CA ASN A 79 2.35 8.03 16.72
C ASN A 79 3.44 7.16 16.09
N ILE A 80 3.55 5.93 16.58
CA ILE A 80 4.55 4.96 16.17
C ILE A 80 3.83 3.70 15.71
N LEU A 81 4.08 3.29 14.48
CA LEU A 81 3.54 2.06 13.91
C LEU A 81 4.58 0.95 13.99
N PHE A 82 4.23 -0.14 14.66
CA PHE A 82 4.94 -1.41 14.52
C PHE A 82 4.23 -2.28 13.48
N GLU A 83 4.95 -2.74 12.46
CA GLU A 83 4.43 -3.62 11.42
C GLU A 83 5.35 -4.81 11.17
N SER A 84 4.76 -6.01 11.16
CA SER A 84 5.45 -7.23 10.73
C SER A 84 5.11 -7.51 9.27
N THR A 85 6.11 -7.44 8.41
CA THR A 85 5.97 -7.76 6.99
C THR A 85 6.55 -9.14 6.69
N PRO A 86 6.23 -9.77 5.55
CA PRO A 86 6.88 -11.03 5.14
C PRO A 86 8.41 -10.90 5.02
N LEU A 87 8.90 -9.67 4.83
CA LEU A 87 10.31 -9.35 4.78
C LEU A 87 10.91 -8.96 6.15
N GLY A 88 10.14 -8.98 7.24
CA GLY A 88 10.61 -8.63 8.58
C GLY A 88 9.90 -7.42 9.17
N ASN A 89 10.34 -7.03 10.35
CA ASN A 89 9.67 -6.01 11.15
C ASN A 89 10.13 -4.60 10.79
N ILE A 90 9.21 -3.65 10.87
CA ILE A 90 9.43 -2.22 10.64
C ILE A 90 8.76 -1.45 11.77
N ILE A 91 9.48 -0.49 12.35
CA ILE A 91 8.92 0.55 13.20
C ILE A 91 8.91 1.83 12.38
N MET A 92 7.75 2.46 12.18
CA MET A 92 7.61 3.66 11.36
C MET A 92 6.94 4.79 12.14
N SER A 93 7.49 6.00 12.02
CA SER A 93 6.95 7.26 12.51
C SER A 93 6.98 8.31 11.41
N TYR A 94 6.33 9.45 11.64
CA TYR A 94 6.34 10.57 10.69
C TYR A 94 6.97 11.82 11.31
N ASP A 95 7.97 12.38 10.63
CA ASP A 95 8.56 13.67 10.99
C ASP A 95 7.86 14.79 10.22
N GLN A 96 7.08 15.60 10.94
CA GLN A 96 6.35 16.73 10.38
C GLN A 96 7.26 17.87 9.93
N GLU A 97 8.41 18.07 10.59
CA GLU A 97 9.33 19.18 10.28
C GLU A 97 10.00 18.94 8.93
N LYS A 98 10.34 17.67 8.65
CA LYS A 98 11.01 17.25 7.40
C LYS A 98 10.06 16.69 6.34
N ASN A 99 8.77 16.49 6.67
CA ASN A 99 7.77 15.87 5.82
C ASN A 99 8.20 14.49 5.26
N GLU A 100 8.81 13.65 6.09
CA GLU A 100 9.33 12.34 5.73
C GLU A 100 8.90 11.26 6.73
N PHE A 101 8.79 10.02 6.24
CA PHE A 101 8.57 8.85 7.08
C PHE A 101 9.91 8.34 7.59
N GLU A 102 10.09 8.36 8.91
CA GLU A 102 11.25 7.79 9.57
C GLU A 102 10.96 6.32 9.94
N TYR A 103 11.91 5.42 9.73
CA TYR A 103 11.72 4.02 10.08
C TYR A 103 12.97 3.35 10.64
N TYR A 104 12.76 2.38 11.53
CA TYR A 104 13.78 1.48 12.06
C TYR A 104 13.51 0.06 11.56
N ALA A 105 14.57 -0.60 11.13
CA ALA A 105 14.51 -1.94 10.56
C ALA A 105 15.87 -2.62 10.64
N ASN A 106 15.89 -3.94 10.81
CA ASN A 106 17.15 -4.70 10.83
C ASN A 106 17.80 -4.83 9.44
N ARG A 107 17.05 -4.52 8.37
CA ARG A 107 17.53 -4.49 6.99
C ARG A 107 16.86 -3.37 6.20
N SER A 108 17.47 -2.99 5.08
CA SER A 108 16.87 -2.05 4.14
C SER A 108 15.66 -2.68 3.43
N PHE A 109 14.59 -1.89 3.26
CA PHE A 109 13.35 -2.32 2.62
C PHE A 109 13.13 -1.63 1.27
N PRO A 110 12.58 -2.36 0.27
CA PRO A 110 12.21 -1.73 -0.99
C PRO A 110 11.05 -0.76 -0.80
N TYR A 111 11.02 0.31 -1.59
CA TYR A 111 9.96 1.34 -1.53
C TYR A 111 8.55 0.77 -1.61
N ARG A 112 8.34 -0.30 -2.40
CA ARG A 112 7.03 -0.97 -2.52
C ARG A 112 6.49 -1.42 -1.16
N ILE A 113 7.34 -1.81 -0.22
CA ILE A 113 6.92 -2.20 1.13
C ILE A 113 6.75 -0.98 2.02
N LEU A 114 7.66 -0.02 1.95
CA LEU A 114 7.56 1.22 2.72
C LEU A 114 6.27 1.99 2.41
N GLU A 115 5.84 2.02 1.14
CA GLU A 115 4.56 2.58 0.71
C GLU A 115 3.37 1.89 1.38
N ILE A 116 3.39 0.57 1.48
CA ILE A 116 2.32 -0.21 2.11
C ILE A 116 2.27 0.04 3.63
N VAL A 117 3.43 0.14 4.27
CA VAL A 117 3.52 0.46 5.69
C VAL A 117 3.08 1.90 5.95
N ALA A 118 3.44 2.87 5.10
CA ALA A 118 2.98 4.24 5.19
C ALA A 118 1.46 4.36 5.03
N LYS A 119 0.86 3.66 4.06
CA LYS A 119 -0.61 3.55 3.93
C LYS A 119 -1.25 3.01 5.22
N LYS A 120 -0.65 1.99 5.84
CA LYS A 120 -1.10 1.49 7.14
C LYS A 120 -0.96 2.55 8.23
N TYR A 121 0.15 3.29 8.28
CA TYR A 121 0.39 4.35 9.26
C TYR A 121 -0.71 5.41 9.19
N VAL A 122 -0.93 5.97 8.01
CA VAL A 122 -1.89 7.07 7.84
C VAL A 122 -3.34 6.65 8.07
N THR A 123 -3.67 5.39 7.77
CA THR A 123 -5.00 4.85 8.08
C THR A 123 -5.17 4.54 9.56
N THR A 124 -4.12 4.07 10.24
CA THR A 124 -4.16 3.76 11.67
C THR A 124 -4.29 5.02 12.52
N PHE A 125 -3.60 6.10 12.15
CA PHE A 125 -3.62 7.36 12.89
C PHE A 125 -4.57 8.42 12.30
N GLY A 126 -5.33 8.07 11.27
CA GLY A 126 -6.29 8.98 10.62
C GLY A 126 -5.67 10.14 9.82
N CYS A 127 -4.35 10.19 9.67
CA CYS A 127 -3.65 11.29 8.98
C CYS A 127 -3.47 11.04 7.48
N THR A 128 -4.54 10.71 6.75
CA THR A 128 -4.47 10.41 5.31
C THR A 128 -3.97 11.57 4.44
N HIS A 129 -4.15 12.82 4.90
CA HIS A 129 -3.73 14.03 4.21
C HIS A 129 -2.20 14.19 4.03
N ILE A 130 -1.37 13.52 4.84
CA ILE A 130 0.09 13.58 4.68
C ILE A 130 0.65 12.61 3.64
N TYR A 131 -0.15 11.63 3.21
CA TYR A 131 0.31 10.62 2.27
C TYR A 131 0.40 11.20 0.85
N LYS A 132 1.58 11.15 0.24
CA LYS A 132 1.83 11.63 -1.13
C LYS A 132 1.79 10.44 -2.09
N TYR A 133 0.83 10.43 -3.00
CA TYR A 133 0.78 9.41 -4.05
C TYR A 133 1.99 9.53 -4.97
N MET A 134 2.48 8.38 -5.42
CA MET A 134 3.58 8.34 -6.39
C MET A 134 3.08 8.84 -7.74
N GLU A 135 3.64 9.95 -8.21
CA GLU A 135 3.35 10.53 -9.53
C GLU A 135 4.65 10.64 -10.32
N THR A 136 4.59 10.24 -11.58
CA THR A 136 5.74 10.33 -12.51
C THR A 136 5.41 11.36 -13.57
N SER A 137 6.16 12.46 -13.58
CA SER A 137 6.06 13.48 -14.61
C SER A 137 7.27 13.42 -15.52
N VAL A 138 7.03 13.57 -16.81
CA VAL A 138 8.07 13.52 -17.83
C VAL A 138 8.37 14.96 -18.24
N THR A 139 9.59 15.43 -17.96
CA THR A 139 10.03 16.77 -18.38
C THR A 139 11.12 16.63 -19.43
N SER A 140 10.92 17.22 -20.61
CA SER A 140 11.97 17.34 -21.62
C SER A 140 13.02 18.36 -21.14
N THR A 141 14.28 17.95 -21.03
CA THR A 141 15.36 18.92 -20.79
C THR A 141 16.03 19.24 -22.12
N GLN A 142 16.21 20.54 -22.40
CA GLN A 142 16.82 21.01 -23.65
C GLN A 142 18.24 20.45 -23.82
N ALA A 143 18.61 20.22 -25.08
CA ALA A 143 19.84 19.57 -25.51
C ALA A 143 21.10 20.19 -24.88
N LYS A 144 21.91 19.38 -24.20
CA LYS A 144 23.29 19.76 -23.86
C LYS A 144 24.11 19.78 -25.15
N GLN A 145 24.72 20.92 -25.49
CA GLN A 145 25.63 20.99 -26.64
C GLN A 145 26.85 20.09 -26.41
N PRO A 146 27.33 19.36 -27.43
CA PRO A 146 28.49 18.49 -27.31
C PRO A 146 29.73 19.31 -26.96
N GLN A 147 30.39 18.97 -25.86
CA GLN A 147 31.55 19.69 -25.33
C GLN A 147 32.79 19.59 -26.23
N HIS A 148 32.81 18.67 -27.21
CA HIS A 148 33.97 18.43 -28.06
C HIS A 148 33.61 18.55 -29.55
N LYS A 149 34.41 19.32 -30.29
CA LYS A 149 34.15 19.74 -31.68
C LYS A 149 33.93 18.58 -32.66
N ALA A 150 34.52 17.42 -32.40
CA ALA A 150 34.32 16.21 -33.21
C ALA A 150 32.86 15.72 -33.22
N TYR A 151 32.10 15.98 -32.15
CA TYR A 151 30.70 15.54 -32.00
C TYR A 151 29.70 16.64 -32.35
N ALA A 152 30.15 17.83 -32.77
CA ALA A 152 29.30 18.96 -33.12
C ALA A 152 28.38 18.70 -34.34
N LYS A 153 28.70 17.69 -35.16
CA LYS A 153 27.90 17.29 -36.33
C LYS A 153 26.79 16.28 -36.00
N LEU A 154 26.73 15.75 -34.78
CA LEU A 154 25.70 14.80 -34.37
C LEU A 154 24.41 15.54 -33.99
N LYS A 155 23.26 14.98 -34.37
CA LYS A 155 21.96 15.51 -33.93
C LYS A 155 21.90 15.47 -32.39
N PRO A 156 21.44 16.54 -31.72
CA PRO A 156 21.35 16.55 -30.27
C PRO A 156 20.44 15.42 -29.76
N VAL A 157 20.97 14.57 -28.88
CA VAL A 157 20.19 13.54 -28.19
C VAL A 157 19.30 14.24 -27.16
N GLN A 158 17.99 14.17 -27.36
CA GLN A 158 17.03 14.63 -26.35
C GLN A 158 17.07 13.67 -25.17
N THR A 159 17.48 14.17 -24.00
CA THR A 159 17.43 13.37 -22.76
C THR A 159 16.12 13.67 -22.05
N ILE A 160 15.31 12.64 -21.86
CA ILE A 160 14.06 12.73 -21.12
C ILE A 160 14.40 12.74 -19.62
N LYS A 161 14.09 13.83 -18.91
CA LYS A 161 14.23 13.89 -17.45
C LYS A 161 12.92 13.45 -16.83
N VAL A 162 12.92 12.23 -16.29
CA VAL A 162 11.78 11.70 -15.53
C VAL A 162 11.87 12.23 -14.11
N VAL A 163 10.89 13.02 -13.67
CA VAL A 163 10.76 13.51 -12.30
C VAL A 163 9.70 12.68 -11.60
N LYS A 164 10.02 12.15 -10.42
CA LYS A 164 9.13 11.29 -9.65
C LYS A 164 8.84 11.94 -8.30
N GLN A 165 7.58 12.29 -8.07
CA GLN A 165 7.09 12.74 -6.78
C GLN A 165 6.59 11.52 -6.00
N MET A 166 7.05 11.36 -4.76
CA MET A 166 6.61 10.28 -3.85
C MET A 166 6.92 10.65 -2.40
N ASN A 167 6.47 9.82 -1.47
CA ASN A 167 6.87 9.91 -0.05
C ASN A 167 8.38 9.74 0.10
N VAL A 168 8.97 10.48 1.04
CA VAL A 168 10.37 10.34 1.41
C VAL A 168 10.47 9.42 2.61
N TYR A 169 11.40 8.46 2.56
CA TYR A 169 11.62 7.48 3.61
C TYR A 169 13.05 7.55 4.11
N ARG A 170 13.24 7.69 5.41
CA ARG A 170 14.56 7.71 6.05
C ARG A 170 14.70 6.55 7.02
N MET A 171 15.70 5.70 6.79
CA MET A 171 16.09 4.70 7.78
C MET A 171 16.89 5.37 8.89
N LYS A 172 16.44 5.23 10.14
CA LYS A 172 17.07 5.84 11.33
C LYS A 172 18.07 4.93 12.00
N GLY A 173 17.85 3.62 11.95
CA GLY A 173 18.71 2.62 12.57
C GLY A 173 18.07 1.23 12.57
N GLN A 174 18.66 0.32 13.34
CA GLN A 174 18.09 -0.99 13.58
C GLN A 174 16.98 -0.92 14.64
N ILE A 175 16.16 -1.97 14.74
CA ILE A 175 15.01 -1.99 15.66
C ILE A 175 15.47 -1.86 17.11
N GLY A 176 16.57 -2.52 17.49
CA GLY A 176 17.14 -2.46 18.84
C GLY A 176 17.61 -1.07 19.25
N ASP A 177 18.00 -0.24 18.28
CA ASP A 177 18.50 1.12 18.50
C ASP A 177 17.37 2.15 18.49
N SER A 178 16.12 1.72 18.40
CA SER A 178 15.00 2.65 18.32
C SER A 178 14.84 3.44 19.61
N ASP A 179 14.73 4.77 19.46
CA ASP A 179 14.57 5.70 20.58
C ASP A 179 13.33 5.40 21.43
N PHE A 180 12.37 4.66 20.86
CA PHE A 180 11.13 4.25 21.48
C PHE A 180 11.26 3.04 22.42
N ILE A 181 12.30 2.22 22.27
CA ILE A 181 12.54 1.00 23.07
C ILE A 181 13.50 1.26 24.22
N GLN A 182 14.13 2.45 24.27
CA GLN A 182 15.00 2.81 25.40
C GLN A 182 14.23 2.62 26.71
N PRO A 183 14.78 1.84 27.67
CA PRO A 183 14.11 1.62 28.93
C PRO A 183 13.87 2.99 29.54
N GLN A 184 12.59 3.35 29.71
CA GLN A 184 12.25 4.47 30.57
C GLN A 184 12.93 4.16 31.89
N THR A 185 13.94 4.95 32.24
CA THR A 185 14.50 4.95 33.58
C THR A 185 13.35 5.46 34.46
N ILE A 186 12.49 4.55 34.88
CA ILE A 186 11.58 4.80 35.99
C ILE A 186 12.54 5.13 37.12
N LYS A 187 12.75 6.42 37.37
CA LYS A 187 13.30 6.89 38.62
C LYS A 187 12.31 6.40 39.65
N ARG A 188 12.51 5.17 40.14
CA ARG A 188 11.91 4.72 41.38
C ARG A 188 12.49 5.69 42.39
N GLU A 189 11.75 6.74 42.70
CA GLU A 189 11.94 7.41 43.97
C GLU A 189 11.77 6.30 45.00
N THR A 190 12.88 5.75 45.46
CA THR A 190 12.89 4.93 46.65
C THR A 190 12.61 5.90 47.78
N ASN A 191 11.34 6.29 47.92
CA ASN A 191 10.84 6.68 49.22
C ASN A 191 11.06 5.44 50.07
N THR A 192 12.20 5.40 50.76
CA THR A 192 12.54 4.34 51.70
C THR A 192 11.52 4.44 52.81
N ILE A 193 10.42 3.70 52.67
CA ILE A 193 9.38 3.62 53.69
C ILE A 193 10.07 3.04 54.92
N SER A 194 10.19 3.85 55.97
CA SER A 194 10.88 3.46 57.19
C SER A 194 9.89 2.81 58.15
N TYR A 195 10.37 1.88 58.99
CA TYR A 195 9.55 1.27 60.04
C TYR A 195 8.90 2.31 60.98
N SER A 196 9.46 3.52 61.06
CA SER A 196 8.88 4.66 61.78
C SER A 196 7.56 5.17 61.21
N ASP A 197 7.34 5.02 59.89
CA ASP A 197 6.15 5.53 59.21
C ASP A 197 4.90 4.72 59.60
N PHE A 198 5.10 3.45 59.95
CA PHE A 198 4.04 2.54 60.41
C PHE A 198 3.71 2.69 61.91
N LYS A 199 4.55 3.39 62.68
CA LYS A 199 4.32 3.61 64.13
C LYS A 199 3.37 4.77 64.45
N LYS A 200 2.91 5.53 63.45
CA LYS A 200 2.01 6.67 63.62
C LYS A 200 0.51 6.35 63.48
N GLY A 201 0.13 5.09 63.37
CA GLY A 201 -1.25 4.65 63.54
C GLY A 201 -1.54 4.31 65.00
N LYS A 202 -1.95 5.30 65.79
CA LYS A 202 -2.68 5.09 67.05
C LYS A 202 -4.16 5.28 66.80
#